data_AF-A0A101X1L2-F1
#
_entry.id   AF-A0A101X1L2-F1
#
_cell.length_a   1.000
_cell.length_b   1.000
_cell.length_c   1.000
_cell.angle_alpha   90.00
_cell.angle_beta   90.00
_cell.angle_gamma   90.00
#
_symmetry.space_group_name_H-M   'P 1'
#
loop_
_entity.id
_entity.type
_entity.pdbx_description
1 polymer ?
#
loop_
_entity_poly.entity_id
_entity_poly.type
_entity_poly.pdbx_seq_one_letter_code
_entity_poly.pdbx_strand_id
1 'polypeptide(L)'
;MLRRLYEYRWDVESVVGGVALEKRLSTEFVSRWRRWLEAAVEDPDALWSGGSPEELMRELEARNLLVYNMYDRRPSFWIDQPPPEKDPELGIGKNVAWQSPIHREAVRRALREA
;
A
#
# COMPACT_ATOMS: atom_id res chain seq x y z
N MET A 1 -0.68 -0.12 14.13
CA MET A 1 -1.79 -0.88 13.48
C MET A 1 -2.46 -1.85 14.47
N LEU A 2 -1.73 -2.78 15.09
CA LEU A 2 -2.30 -3.75 16.04
C LEU A 2 -3.12 -3.12 17.18
N ARG A 3 -2.65 -2.00 17.76
CA ARG A 3 -3.42 -1.25 18.75
C ARG A 3 -4.79 -0.83 18.23
N ARG A 4 -4.89 -0.30 17.00
CA ARG A 4 -6.17 0.10 16.41
C ARG A 4 -7.08 -1.08 16.19
N LEU A 5 -6.56 -2.18 15.65
CA LEU A 5 -7.34 -3.41 15.51
C LEU A 5 -7.92 -3.85 16.86
N TYR A 6 -7.12 -3.82 17.93
CA TYR A 6 -7.59 -4.13 19.28
C TYR A 6 -8.66 -3.13 19.78
N GLU A 7 -8.42 -1.81 19.65
CA GLU A 7 -9.35 -0.76 20.08
C GLU A 7 -10.71 -0.85 19.37
N TYR A 8 -10.70 -1.23 18.09
CA TYR A 8 -11.90 -1.46 17.28
C TYR A 8 -12.43 -2.90 17.38
N ARG A 9 -11.99 -3.68 18.38
CA ARG A 9 -12.44 -5.07 18.61
C ARG A 9 -12.35 -5.96 17.36
N TRP A 10 -11.29 -5.77 16.59
CA TRP A 10 -11.00 -6.48 15.33
C TRP A 10 -12.01 -6.23 14.21
N ASP A 11 -12.78 -5.14 14.28
CA ASP A 11 -13.56 -4.66 13.15
C ASP A 11 -12.62 -4.08 12.07
N VAL A 12 -12.26 -4.95 11.11
CA VAL A 12 -11.35 -4.61 10.01
C VAL A 12 -11.92 -3.49 9.15
N GLU A 13 -13.23 -3.49 8.88
CA GLU A 13 -13.86 -2.50 8.02
C GLU A 13 -13.80 -1.10 8.63
N SER A 14 -14.06 -0.99 9.94
CA SER A 14 -13.90 0.28 10.65
C SER A 14 -12.45 0.78 10.64
N VAL A 15 -11.47 -0.11 10.82
CA VAL A 15 -10.05 0.27 10.78
C VAL A 15 -9.62 0.68 9.37
N VAL A 16 -10.04 -0.04 8.33
CA VAL A 16 -9.76 0.28 6.92
C VAL A 16 -10.32 1.66 6.57
N GLY A 17 -11.59 1.93 6.92
CA GLY A 17 -12.20 3.24 6.70
C GLY A 17 -11.47 4.36 7.45
N GLY A 18 -11.06 4.11 8.70
CA GLY A 18 -10.26 5.06 9.48
C GLY A 18 -8.89 5.34 8.86
N VAL A 19 -8.23 4.32 8.30
CA VAL A 19 -6.96 4.49 7.58
C VAL A 19 -7.18 5.29 6.29
N ALA A 20 -8.23 5.02 5.52
CA ALA A 20 -8.53 5.78 4.31
C ALA A 20 -8.71 7.28 4.59
N LEU A 21 -9.43 7.62 5.67
CA LEU A 21 -9.62 8.99 6.13
C LEU A 21 -8.30 9.64 6.58
N GLU A 22 -7.53 8.96 7.43
CA GLU A 22 -6.25 9.48 7.92
C GLU A 22 -5.26 9.73 6.78
N LYS A 23 -5.18 8.82 5.81
CA LYS A 23 -4.29 8.92 4.65
C LYS A 23 -4.85 9.82 3.54
N ARG A 24 -5.98 10.48 3.80
CA ARG A 24 -6.64 11.46 2.92
C ARG A 24 -6.95 10.89 1.54
N LEU A 25 -7.37 9.62 1.46
CA LEU A 25 -7.79 8.96 0.23
C LEU A 25 -9.15 9.52 -0.24
N SER A 26 -9.16 10.81 -0.61
CA SER A 26 -10.34 11.50 -1.13
C SER A 26 -10.75 10.95 -2.49
N THR A 27 -12.03 11.07 -2.83
CA THR A 27 -12.56 10.74 -4.15
C THR A 27 -11.78 11.43 -5.26
N GLU A 28 -11.38 12.70 -5.09
CA GLU A 28 -10.56 13.43 -6.06
C GLU A 28 -9.20 12.79 -6.27
N PHE A 29 -8.48 12.47 -5.19
CA PHE A 29 -7.16 11.84 -5.25
C PHE A 29 -7.24 10.47 -5.93
N VAL A 30 -8.22 9.66 -5.51
CA VAL A 30 -8.41 8.30 -6.01
C VAL A 30 -8.82 8.32 -7.49
N SER A 31 -9.74 9.19 -7.88
CA SER A 31 -10.18 9.31 -9.28
C SER A 31 -9.08 9.83 -10.19
N ARG A 32 -8.26 10.79 -9.72
CA ARG A 32 -7.09 11.29 -10.47
C ARG A 32 -6.10 10.17 -10.81
N TRP A 33 -5.90 9.23 -9.89
CA TRP A 33 -4.89 8.18 -10.01
C TRP A 33 -5.46 6.77 -10.22
N ARG A 34 -6.78 6.66 -10.50
CA ARG A 34 -7.55 5.42 -10.49
C ARG A 34 -6.85 4.26 -11.19
N ARG A 35 -6.50 4.44 -12.46
CA ARG A 35 -5.85 3.40 -13.28
C ARG A 35 -4.60 2.80 -12.61
N TRP A 36 -3.79 3.64 -11.97
CA TRP A 36 -2.55 3.21 -11.31
C TRP A 36 -2.83 2.53 -9.98
N LEU A 37 -3.75 3.09 -9.20
CA LEU A 37 -4.13 2.53 -7.90
C LEU A 37 -4.82 1.17 -8.06
N GLU A 38 -5.67 0.99 -9.08
CA GLU A 38 -6.31 -0.30 -9.39
C GLU A 38 -5.26 -1.38 -9.69
N ALA A 39 -4.27 -1.07 -10.53
CA ALA A 39 -3.19 -2.00 -10.81
C ALA A 39 -2.32 -2.27 -9.56
N ALA A 40 -2.00 -1.23 -8.78
CA ALA A 40 -1.13 -1.33 -7.61
C ALA A 40 -1.75 -2.12 -6.45
N VAL A 41 -3.08 -2.08 -6.32
CA VAL A 41 -3.82 -2.85 -5.31
C VAL A 41 -3.72 -4.36 -5.59
N GLU A 42 -3.62 -4.76 -6.86
CA GLU A 42 -3.42 -6.15 -7.24
C GLU A 42 -1.93 -6.54 -7.25
N ASP A 43 -1.06 -5.65 -7.76
CA ASP A 43 0.38 -5.83 -7.75
C ASP A 43 1.10 -4.48 -7.55
N PRO A 44 1.70 -4.22 -6.37
CA PRO A 44 2.35 -2.93 -6.10
C PRO A 44 3.53 -2.65 -7.03
N ASP A 45 4.16 -3.65 -7.65
CA ASP A 45 5.22 -3.44 -8.64
C ASP A 45 4.72 -2.78 -9.94
N ALA A 46 3.41 -2.70 -10.17
CA ALA A 46 2.85 -1.90 -11.25
C ALA A 46 3.25 -0.41 -11.16
N LEU A 47 3.53 0.08 -9.95
CA LEU A 47 4.06 1.42 -9.67
C LEU A 47 5.57 1.56 -9.91
N TRP A 48 6.28 0.45 -10.18
CA TRP A 48 7.70 0.47 -10.54
C TRP A 48 7.89 0.36 -12.05
N SER A 49 7.27 -0.64 -12.66
CA SER A 49 7.48 -0.96 -14.08
C SER A 49 6.51 -0.25 -15.03
N GLY A 50 5.44 0.35 -14.51
CA GLY A 50 4.30 0.79 -15.32
C GLY A 50 4.43 2.16 -15.98
N GLY A 51 5.49 2.92 -15.73
CA GLY A 51 5.56 4.34 -16.14
C GLY A 51 4.61 5.22 -15.33
N SER A 52 4.33 4.81 -14.09
CA SER A 52 3.52 5.59 -13.16
C SER A 52 4.14 6.97 -12.93
N PRO A 53 3.34 8.04 -12.89
CA PRO A 53 3.84 9.39 -12.69
C PRO A 53 4.62 9.52 -11.38
N GLU A 54 5.78 10.16 -11.41
CA GLU A 54 6.57 10.40 -10.18
C GLU A 54 5.79 11.17 -9.11
N GLU A 55 4.88 12.05 -9.54
CA GLU A 55 4.00 12.78 -8.63
C GLU A 55 3.14 11.83 -7.79
N LEU A 56 2.56 10.79 -8.40
CA LEU A 56 1.80 9.77 -7.69
C LEU A 56 2.68 9.09 -6.63
N MET A 57 3.90 8.71 -7.00
CA MET A 57 4.82 8.04 -6.07
C MET A 57 5.16 8.91 -4.86
N ARG A 58 5.50 10.18 -5.10
CA ARG A 58 5.75 11.16 -4.03
C ARG A 58 4.54 11.34 -3.14
N GLU A 59 3.33 11.40 -3.70
CA GLU A 59 2.10 11.53 -2.90
C GLU A 59 1.84 10.28 -2.06
N LEU A 60 2.04 9.07 -2.60
CA LEU A 60 1.84 7.82 -1.87
C LEU A 60 2.86 7.63 -0.74
N GLU A 61 4.13 7.95 -0.98
CA GLU A 61 5.19 7.96 0.05
C GLU A 61 4.91 9.01 1.13
N ALA A 62 4.57 10.25 0.75
CA ALA A 62 4.28 11.32 1.69
C ALA A 62 3.06 11.03 2.59
N ARG A 63 2.10 10.27 2.06
CA ARG A 63 0.94 9.77 2.82
C ARG A 63 1.23 8.51 3.62
N ASN A 64 2.46 7.98 3.55
CA ASN A 64 2.88 6.75 4.20
C ASN A 64 1.96 5.55 3.83
N LEU A 65 1.63 5.43 2.54
CA LEU A 65 0.82 4.34 2.01
C LEU A 65 1.68 3.16 1.54
N LEU A 66 2.90 3.44 1.06
CA LEU A 66 3.82 2.44 0.54
C LEU A 66 5.26 2.71 0.95
N VAL A 67 6.08 1.67 0.81
CA VAL A 67 7.52 1.72 0.79
C VAL A 67 7.95 1.51 -0.66
N TYR A 68 8.59 2.52 -1.24
CA TYR A 68 9.16 2.47 -2.58
C TYR A 68 10.65 2.15 -2.51
N ASN A 69 11.20 1.59 -3.59
CA ASN A 69 12.61 1.21 -3.69
C ASN A 69 13.04 0.27 -2.55
N MET A 70 12.33 -0.87 -2.45
CA MET A 70 12.60 -1.90 -1.45
C MET A 70 14.08 -2.30 -1.41
N TYR A 71 14.61 -2.43 -0.20
CA TYR A 71 16.00 -2.84 0.00
C TYR A 71 16.24 -4.26 -0.51
N ASP A 72 17.47 -4.51 -0.95
CA ASP A 72 17.88 -5.78 -1.53
C ASP A 72 17.70 -6.94 -0.51
N ARG A 73 17.07 -8.02 -0.97
CA ARG A 73 16.69 -9.18 -0.17
C ARG A 73 17.65 -10.37 -0.32
N ARG A 74 18.85 -10.15 -0.88
CA ARG A 74 19.90 -11.17 -0.88
C ARG A 74 20.18 -11.61 0.57
N PRO A 75 20.27 -12.93 0.85
CA PRO A 75 20.50 -13.43 2.21
C PRO A 75 21.74 -12.82 2.87
N SER A 76 22.79 -12.49 2.10
CA SER A 76 24.01 -11.86 2.60
C SER A 76 23.83 -10.46 3.19
N PHE A 77 22.69 -9.80 2.95
CA PHE A 77 22.37 -8.48 3.49
C PHE A 77 21.46 -8.51 4.72
N TRP A 78 21.07 -9.70 5.18
CA TRP A 78 20.16 -9.89 6.30
C TRP A 78 20.85 -10.75 7.36
N ILE A 79 20.62 -10.41 8.63
CA ILE A 79 21.14 -11.22 9.76
C ILE A 79 20.40 -12.56 9.82
N ASP A 80 19.09 -12.54 9.54
CA ASP A 80 18.20 -13.70 9.53
C ASP A 80 17.59 -13.92 8.13
N GLN A 81 16.42 -14.54 8.06
CA GLN A 81 15.68 -14.71 6.82
C GLN A 81 15.20 -13.36 6.27
N PRO A 82 15.56 -12.99 5.02
CA PRO A 82 15.03 -11.79 4.40
C PRO A 82 13.51 -11.91 4.20
N PRO A 83 12.77 -10.79 4.10
CA PRO A 83 11.37 -10.82 3.71
C PRO A 83 11.19 -11.52 2.35
N PRO A 84 9.98 -12.03 2.04
CA PRO A 84 9.71 -12.63 0.75
C PRO A 84 9.99 -11.64 -0.38
N GLU A 85 10.50 -12.13 -1.51
CA GLU A 85 10.76 -11.28 -2.67
C GLU A 85 9.47 -10.65 -3.20
N LYS A 86 8.38 -11.42 -3.23
CA LYS A 86 7.05 -10.98 -3.61
C LYS A 86 5.99 -11.81 -2.87
N ASP A 87 4.98 -11.14 -2.36
CA ASP A 87 3.77 -11.72 -1.77
C ASP A 87 2.59 -10.77 -2.03
N PRO A 88 1.85 -10.98 -3.14
CA PRO A 88 0.73 -10.10 -3.50
C PRO A 88 -0.40 -10.12 -2.47
N GLU A 89 -0.61 -11.22 -1.74
CA GLU A 89 -1.67 -11.33 -0.72
C GLU A 89 -1.41 -10.38 0.45
N LEU A 90 -0.15 -10.19 0.83
CA LEU A 90 0.28 -9.21 1.81
C LEU A 90 0.56 -7.81 1.23
N GLY A 91 0.50 -7.67 -0.09
CA GLY A 91 0.79 -6.40 -0.77
C GLY A 91 2.29 -6.09 -0.84
N ILE A 92 3.12 -7.12 -0.96
CA ILE A 92 4.58 -7.02 -1.07
C ILE A 92 4.98 -7.31 -2.52
N GLY A 93 5.52 -6.30 -3.20
CA GLY A 93 6.19 -6.44 -4.49
C GLY A 93 7.69 -6.60 -4.32
N LYS A 94 8.36 -6.83 -5.45
CA LYS A 94 9.81 -6.88 -5.54
C LYS A 94 10.44 -5.55 -5.18
N ASN A 95 9.94 -4.46 -5.75
CA ASN A 95 10.52 -3.11 -5.60
C ASN A 95 9.62 -2.17 -4.79
N VAL A 96 8.34 -2.47 -4.68
CA VAL A 96 7.35 -1.63 -3.99
C VAL A 96 6.50 -2.51 -3.08
N ALA A 97 6.21 -2.05 -1.87
CA ALA A 97 5.28 -2.74 -0.97
C ALA A 97 4.33 -1.74 -0.31
N TRP A 98 3.09 -2.14 -0.05
CA TRP A 98 2.19 -1.37 0.79
C TRP A 98 2.73 -1.32 2.23
N GLN A 99 2.52 -0.21 2.94
CA GLN A 99 2.99 -0.03 4.32
C GLN A 99 2.45 -1.12 5.27
N SER A 100 1.24 -1.59 4.98
CA SER A 100 0.69 -2.84 5.52
C SER A 100 -0.49 -3.32 4.64
N PRO A 101 -0.95 -4.57 4.80
CA PRO A 101 -2.14 -5.07 4.09
C PRO A 101 -3.39 -4.19 4.27
N ILE A 102 -3.53 -3.54 5.43
CA ILE A 102 -4.64 -2.62 5.71
C ILE A 102 -4.55 -1.32 4.88
N HIS A 103 -3.34 -0.83 4.57
CA HIS A 103 -3.18 0.34 3.71
C HIS A 103 -3.60 0.02 2.26
N ARG A 104 -3.25 -1.16 1.76
CA ARG A 104 -3.75 -1.67 0.47
C ARG A 104 -5.28 -1.72 0.46
N GLU A 105 -5.88 -2.29 1.51
CA GLU A 105 -7.32 -2.43 1.59
C GLU A 105 -8.03 -1.07 1.70
N ALA A 106 -7.41 -0.09 2.37
CA ALA A 106 -7.91 1.28 2.41
C ALA A 106 -7.96 1.91 1.00
N VAL A 107 -6.94 1.69 0.18
CA VAL A 107 -6.94 2.13 -1.23
C VAL A 107 -7.99 1.37 -2.04
N ARG A 108 -8.08 0.04 -1.89
CA ARG A 108 -9.08 -0.78 -2.57
C ARG A 108 -10.51 -0.34 -2.24
N ARG A 109 -10.79 -0.05 -0.97
CA ARG A 109 -12.09 0.46 -0.53
C ARG A 109 -12.38 1.83 -1.12
N ALA A 110 -11.41 2.76 -1.03
CA ALA A 110 -11.59 4.10 -1.58
C ALA A 110 -11.83 4.09 -3.10
N LEU A 111 -11.23 3.15 -3.86
CA LEU A 111 -11.49 2.94 -5.29
C LEU A 111 -12.91 2.47 -5.62
N ARG A 112 -13.55 1.72 -4.71
CA ARG A 112 -14.94 1.25 -4.85
C ARG A 112 -15.95 2.36 -4.52
N GLU A 113 -15.58 3.27 -3.61
CA GLU A 113 -16.43 4.37 -3.14
C GLU A 113 -16.30 5.64 -4.00
N ALA A 114 -15.19 5.81 -4.73
CA ALA A 114 -14.95 6.89 -5.68
C ALA A 114 -15.59 6.64 -7.05
#